data_AF-A0A6C0IHD2-F1
#
_entry.id   AF-A0A6C0IHD2-F1
#
_cell.length_a   1.000
_cell.length_b   1.000
_cell.length_c   1.000
_cell.angle_alpha   90.00
_cell.angle_beta   90.00
_cell.angle_gamma   90.00
#
_symmetry.space_group_name_H-M   'P 1'
#
loop_
_entity.id
_entity.type
_entity.pdbx_description
1 polymer ?
#
loop_
_entity_poly.entity_id
_entity_poly.type
_entity_poly.pdbx_seq_one_letter_code
_entity_poly.pdbx_strand_id
1 'polypeptide(L)' 'MSEIKFYYIPFLLGIVVGIVLVYMYKEQKVIIYDYPKPFDNKIYKDKNNSCYQYVTKEVKCDENEKNIKQYPIQS' A
#
# COMPACT_ATOMS: atom_id res chain seq x y z
N MET A 1 -13.84 52.40 -7.70
CA MET A 1 -13.01 51.32 -7.13
C MET A 1 -13.96 50.48 -6.29
N SER A 2 -14.31 49.28 -6.74
CA SER A 2 -15.35 48.47 -6.08
C SER A 2 -14.75 47.85 -4.82
N GLU A 3 -15.27 48.23 -3.65
CA GLU A 3 -14.94 47.68 -2.35
C GLU A 3 -15.17 46.15 -2.34
N ILE A 4 -14.12 45.37 -2.16
CA ILE A 4 -14.23 43.91 -2.01
C ILE A 4 -14.63 43.63 -0.55
N LYS A 5 -15.93 43.52 -0.29
CA LYS A 5 -16.45 43.05 1.01
C LYS A 5 -16.36 41.53 1.08
N PHE A 6 -15.46 41.04 1.93
CA PHE A 6 -15.34 39.61 2.21
C PHE A 6 -16.45 39.16 3.17
N TYR A 7 -17.29 38.23 2.70
CA TYR A 7 -18.36 37.65 3.51
C TYR A 7 -17.89 36.33 4.14
N TYR A 8 -17.58 36.38 5.43
CA TYR A 8 -17.07 35.23 6.18
C TYR A 8 -18.06 34.05 6.27
N ILE A 9 -19.37 34.33 6.33
CA ILE A 9 -20.41 33.31 6.46
C ILE A 9 -20.48 32.39 5.22
N PRO A 10 -20.66 32.89 3.99
CA PRO A 10 -20.66 32.03 2.80
C PRO A 10 -19.30 31.37 2.55
N PHE A 11 -18.19 32.01 2.95
CA PHE A 11 -16.86 31.41 2.86
C PHE A 11 -16.72 30.16 3.75
N LEU A 12 -17.12 30.25 5.02
CA LEU A 12 -17.09 29.11 5.94
C LEU A 12 -18.04 28.00 5.50
N LEU A 13 -19.24 28.35 5.01
CA LEU A 13 -20.17 27.38 4.44
C LEU A 13 -19.57 26.65 3.23
N GLY A 14 -18.88 27.37 2.34
CA GLY A 14 -18.18 26.76 1.21
C GLY A 14 -17.09 25.77 1.64
N ILE A 15 -16.31 26.11 2.67
CA ILE A 15 -15.29 25.20 3.23
C ILE A 15 -15.94 23.92 3.80
N VAL A 16 -17.00 24.07 4.59
CA VAL A 16 -17.70 22.93 5.19
C VAL A 16 -18.27 22.01 4.11
N VAL A 17 -18.94 22.57 3.10
CA VAL A 17 -19.48 21.80 1.98
C VAL A 17 -18.36 21.10 1.21
N GLY A 18 -17.24 21.78 0.93
CA GLY A 18 -16.09 21.19 0.26
C GLY A 18 -15.50 20.01 1.02
N ILE A 19 -15.35 20.12 2.35
CA ILE A 19 -14.88 19.03 3.20
C ILE A 19 -15.86 17.85 3.14
N VAL A 20 -17.15 18.10 3.29
CA VAL A 20 -18.19 17.06 3.24
C VAL A 20 -18.15 16.31 1.91
N LEU A 21 -18.04 17.02 0.79
CA LEU A 21 -17.93 16.40 -0.53
C LEU A 21 -16.68 15.51 -0.63
N VAL A 22 -15.51 15.99 -0.21
CA VAL A 22 -14.28 15.18 -0.23
C VAL A 22 -14.43 13.89 0.59
N TYR A 23 -15.12 13.94 1.74
CA TYR A 23 -15.36 12.75 2.55
C TYR A 23 -16.36 11.78 1.90
N MET A 24 -17.40 12.29 1.25
CA MET A 24 -18.40 11.45 0.56
C MET A 24 -17.86 10.79 -0.70
N TYR A 25 -17.03 11.50 -1.46
CA TYR A 25 -16.45 11.01 -2.72
C TYR A 25 -15.08 10.36 -2.56
N LYS A 26 -14.60 10.17 -1.33
CA LYS A 26 -13.34 9.49 -1.08
C LYS A 26 -13.42 8.04 -1.57
N GLU A 27 -12.59 7.70 -2.55
CA GLU A 27 -12.50 6.33 -3.04
C GLU A 27 -12.14 5.35 -1.92
N GLN A 28 -12.75 4.16 -1.96
CA GLN A 28 -12.42 3.09 -1.01
C GLN A 28 -10.99 2.61 -1.26
N LYS A 29 -10.22 2.44 -0.17
CA LYS A 29 -8.88 1.88 -0.26
C LYS A 29 -8.95 0.48 -0.86
N VAL A 30 -8.37 0.31 -2.04
CA VAL A 30 -8.25 -1.01 -2.68
C VAL A 30 -7.21 -1.82 -1.91
N ILE A 31 -7.60 -2.99 -1.40
CA ILE A 31 -6.68 -3.95 -0.78
C ILE A 31 -5.99 -4.71 -1.92
N ILE A 32 -4.72 -4.38 -2.17
CA ILE A 32 -3.89 -5.06 -3.17
C ILE A 32 -3.20 -6.24 -2.47
N TYR A 33 -3.51 -7.46 -2.92
CA TYR A 33 -2.80 -8.67 -2.50
C TYR A 33 -1.55 -8.83 -3.38
N ASP A 34 -0.44 -8.22 -2.96
CA ASP A 34 0.88 -8.39 -3.59
C ASP A 34 1.62 -9.56 -2.94
N TYR A 35 2.24 -10.40 -3.76
CA TYR A 35 3.04 -11.52 -3.27
C TYR A 35 4.48 -11.07 -3.00
N PRO A 36 5.13 -11.63 -1.96
CA PRO A 36 6.51 -11.33 -1.66
C PRO A 36 7.42 -11.73 -2.81
N LYS A 37 8.09 -10.74 -3.40
CA LYS A 37 9.13 -10.92 -4.41
C LYS A 37 10.49 -10.85 -3.72
N PRO A 38 11.47 -11.66 -4.14
CA PRO A 38 12.76 -11.76 -3.45
C PRO A 38 13.55 -10.44 -3.42
N PHE A 39 13.28 -9.52 -4.35
CA PHE A 39 13.93 -8.21 -4.43
C PHE A 39 13.08 -7.08 -3.84
N ASP A 40 11.93 -7.39 -3.23
CA ASP A 40 10.99 -6.39 -2.73
C ASP A 40 11.25 -6.11 -1.25
N ASN A 41 11.49 -4.84 -0.92
CA ASN A 41 11.75 -4.39 0.45
C ASN A 41 10.46 -3.97 1.19
N LYS A 42 9.30 -4.41 0.70
CA LYS A 42 8.01 -4.10 1.32
C LYS A 42 7.76 -4.92 2.59
N ILE A 43 7.01 -4.32 3.51
CA ILE A 43 6.49 -4.98 4.70
C ILE A 43 5.12 -5.58 4.34
N TYR A 44 5.00 -6.89 4.50
CA TYR A 44 3.76 -7.63 4.27
C TYR A 44 3.00 -7.79 5.57
N LYS A 45 1.67 -7.88 5.46
CA LYS A 45 0.79 -8.08 6.60
C LYS A 45 0.03 -9.39 6.40
N ASP A 46 0.13 -10.29 7.37
CA ASP A 46 -0.56 -11.58 7.31
C ASP A 46 -2.05 -11.45 7.73
N LYS A 47 -2.77 -12.56 7.64
CA LYS A 47 -4.18 -12.65 8.07
C LYS A 47 -4.36 -12.48 9.59
N ASN A 48 -3.30 -12.63 10.37
CA ASN A 48 -3.28 -12.47 11.82
C ASN A 48 -2.81 -11.07 12.26
N ASN A 49 -2.76 -10.10 11.34
CA ASN A 49 -2.27 -8.74 11.55
C ASN A 49 -0.78 -8.62 11.95
N SER A 50 0.03 -9.66 11.78
CA SER A 50 1.48 -9.59 12.00
C SER A 50 2.18 -9.02 10.78
N CYS A 51 3.10 -8.08 11.01
CA CYS A 51 3.92 -7.47 9.96
C CYS A 51 5.24 -8.23 9.82
N TYR A 52 5.62 -8.60 8.60
CA TYR A 52 6.85 -9.35 8.31
C TYR A 52 7.48 -8.90 7.00
N GLN A 53 8.79 -9.11 6.85
CA GLN A 53 9.56 -8.77 5.67
C GLN A 53 10.44 -9.95 5.28
N TYR A 54 10.50 -10.28 3.99
CA TYR A 54 11.43 -11.27 3.48
C TYR A 54 12.79 -10.63 3.21
N VAL A 55 13.85 -11.27 3.70
CA VAL A 55 15.22 -10.90 3.39
C VAL A 55 15.82 -12.03 2.57
N THR A 56 16.00 -11.79 1.28
CA THR A 56 16.63 -12.76 0.39
C THR A 56 18.14 -12.57 0.45
N LYS A 57 18.88 -13.67 0.58
CA LYS A 57 20.34 -13.68 0.45
C LYS A 57 20.67 -14.44 -0.82
N GLU A 58 21.34 -13.77 -1.75
CA GLU A 58 21.97 -14.46 -2.86
C GLU A 58 23.10 -15.34 -2.31
N VAL A 59 22.99 -16.63 -2.56
CA VAL A 59 24.03 -17.61 -2.24
C VAL A 59 24.64 -18.06 -3.57
N LYS A 60 25.94 -18.37 -3.56
CA LYS A 60 26.53 -19.06 -4.70
C LYS A 60 25.90 -20.44 -4.78
N CYS A 61 25.32 -20.78 -5.92
CA CYS A 61 24.85 -22.14 -6.16
C CYS A 61 26.07 -23.06 -6.10
N ASP A 62 26.18 -23.86 -5.04
CA ASP A 62 27.23 -24.86 -4.93
C ASP A 62 27.06 -25.89 -6.05
N GLU A 63 28.16 -26.32 -6.67
CA GLU A 63 28.19 -27.35 -7.73
C GLU A 63 27.68 -28.73 -7.24
N ASN A 64 27.47 -28.88 -5.94
CA ASN A 64 27.00 -30.09 -5.31
C ASN A 64 25.46 -30.16 -5.31
N GLU A 65 24.91 -30.64 -6.42
CA GLU A 65 23.48 -30.90 -6.67
C GLU A 65 22.79 -31.71 -5.55
N LYS A 66 23.56 -32.45 -4.75
CA LYS A 66 23.09 -33.25 -3.61
C LYS A 66 22.50 -32.44 -2.46
N ASN A 67 22.86 -31.16 -2.32
CA ASN A 67 22.31 -30.28 -1.29
C ASN A 67 21.07 -29.51 -1.75
N ILE A 68 20.71 -29.62 -3.04
CA ILE A 68 19.55 -28.96 -3.62
C ILE A 68 18.34 -29.82 -3.32
N LYS A 69 17.45 -29.33 -2.44
CA LYS A 69 16.17 -30.00 -2.17
C LYS A 69 15.34 -30.02 -3.44
N GLN A 70 15.11 -31.19 -4.00
CA GLN A 70 14.20 -31.36 -5.11
C GLN A 70 12.76 -31.25 -4.59
N TYR A 71 12.06 -30.22 -5.06
CA TYR A 71 10.62 -30.09 -4.82
C TYR A 71 9.89 -30.82 -5.93
N PRO A 72 8.96 -31.73 -5.61
CA PRO A 72 8.19 -32.40 -6.65
C PRO A 72 7.37 -31.36 -7.42
N ILE A 73 7.40 -31.47 -8.74
CA ILE A 73 6.50 -30.71 -9.61
C ILE A 73 5.10 -31.24 -9.29
N GLN A 74 4.27 -30.42 -8.63
CA GLN A 74 2.87 -30.78 -8.40
C GLN A 74 2.14 -30.59 -9.72
N SER A 75 1.88 -31.70 -10.41
CA SER A 75 1.00 -31.78 -11.57
C SER A 75 -0.45 -31.98 -11.13
#